data_AF-A0A950TNU8-F1
#
_entry.id   AF-A0A950TNU8-F1
#
_cell.length_a   1.000
_cell.length_b   1.000
_cell.length_c   1.000
_cell.angle_alpha   90.00
_cell.angle_beta   90.00
_cell.angle_gamma   90.00
#
_symmetry.space_group_name_H-M   'P 1'
#
loop_
_entity.id
_entity.type
_entity.pdbx_description
1 polymer ?
#
loop_
_entity_poly.entity_id
_entity_poly.type
_entity_poly.pdbx_seq_one_letter_code
_entity_poly.pdbx_strand_id
1 'polypeptide(L)'
;MPTGGIASAGVNHRDKCASPHALGRRVGPWPSGALPAAKAELVAIAVIVIVVILAIVVVLVVLALSTYNALVRARNGYKNAFAQIDVQLTRRHDLIPNLVETAKAYMAHERGTLEAVIQARNSAVTARSAAAANPGDPSAMGQLSASEGALTGALGRLFALRESYPDLKANQNMMQLSEELTSTENRVAFARQAYNDAVMTYNNKREVFPASLVAGTFGFTAAAPLDVAGPEVREAPRVEF
;
A
#
# COMPACT_ATOMS: atom_id res chain seq x y z
N MET A 1 26.86 79.05 -42.24
CA MET A 1 27.56 79.45 -40.99
C MET A 1 27.52 80.98 -40.96
N PRO A 2 27.30 81.69 -39.84
CA PRO A 2 27.72 81.36 -38.49
C PRO A 2 26.78 81.89 -37.36
N THR A 3 27.36 81.87 -36.17
CA THR A 3 27.02 82.29 -34.81
C THR A 3 26.79 83.79 -34.55
N GLY A 4 26.19 84.09 -33.39
CA GLY A 4 26.65 85.16 -32.48
C GLY A 4 25.99 86.54 -32.62
N GLY A 5 25.42 87.03 -31.52
CA GLY A 5 24.57 88.23 -31.46
C GLY A 5 25.24 89.48 -30.86
N ILE A 6 24.45 90.56 -30.67
CA ILE A 6 24.76 91.70 -29.78
C ILE A 6 23.53 92.60 -29.52
N ALA A 7 23.72 93.48 -28.52
CA ALA A 7 22.80 94.23 -27.68
C ALA A 7 22.14 95.52 -28.23
N SER A 8 21.25 96.05 -27.38
CA SER A 8 21.00 97.47 -27.03
C SER A 8 19.70 98.13 -27.52
N ALA A 9 19.32 99.18 -26.78
CA ALA A 9 17.96 99.53 -26.39
C ALA A 9 17.49 100.91 -26.89
N GLY A 10 16.17 101.12 -26.86
CA GLY A 10 15.59 102.37 -26.34
C GLY A 10 14.69 103.22 -27.26
N VAL A 11 13.54 103.59 -26.66
CA VAL A 11 12.73 104.83 -26.83
C VAL A 11 11.45 104.77 -27.70
N ASN A 12 10.33 104.69 -26.98
CA ASN A 12 9.13 105.54 -26.99
C ASN A 12 8.48 105.94 -28.33
N HIS A 13 7.27 105.44 -28.60
CA HIS A 13 6.05 106.24 -28.81
C HIS A 13 4.86 105.33 -29.15
N ARG A 14 3.73 105.60 -28.47
CA ARG A 14 2.34 105.66 -28.97
C ARG A 14 1.77 104.57 -29.89
N ASP A 15 0.54 104.22 -29.54
CA ASP A 15 -0.55 103.80 -30.42
C ASP A 15 -0.37 102.46 -31.16
N LYS A 16 -1.05 101.41 -30.66
CA LYS A 16 -1.30 100.20 -31.44
C LYS A 16 -2.79 100.00 -31.67
N CYS A 17 -3.15 100.20 -32.93
CA CYS A 17 -4.36 99.70 -33.57
C CYS A 17 -4.17 98.25 -34.08
N ALA A 18 -5.27 97.50 -34.06
CA ALA A 18 -5.76 96.54 -35.07
C ALA A 18 -5.10 95.16 -35.38
N SER A 19 -5.89 94.10 -35.04
CA SER A 19 -6.28 92.89 -35.85
C SER A 19 -5.26 91.78 -36.19
N PRO A 20 -5.64 90.55 -36.64
CA PRO A 20 -6.92 89.79 -36.62
C PRO A 20 -6.78 88.31 -36.11
N HIS A 21 -7.91 87.58 -35.99
CA HIS A 21 -8.11 86.11 -36.06
C HIS A 21 -7.01 85.12 -35.60
N ALA A 22 -7.30 84.28 -34.59
CA ALA A 22 -6.92 82.86 -34.59
C ALA A 22 -7.66 82.04 -33.51
N LEU A 23 -8.11 80.85 -33.93
CA LEU A 23 -8.90 79.89 -33.17
C LEU A 23 -8.15 79.30 -31.96
N GLY A 24 -8.71 79.46 -30.75
CA GLY A 24 -8.38 78.65 -29.59
C GLY A 24 -9.49 77.63 -29.30
N ARG A 25 -9.37 76.40 -29.81
CA ARG A 25 -10.21 75.29 -29.33
C ARG A 25 -9.84 75.01 -27.87
N ARG A 26 -10.77 75.28 -26.94
CA ARG A 26 -10.66 74.86 -25.55
C ARG A 26 -10.70 73.34 -25.50
N VAL A 27 -9.59 72.70 -25.19
CA VAL A 27 -9.57 71.32 -24.69
C VAL A 27 -10.19 71.35 -23.28
N GLY A 28 -11.42 70.87 -23.14
CA GLY A 28 -12.04 70.67 -21.84
C GLY A 28 -11.34 69.53 -21.07
N PRO A 29 -11.34 69.55 -19.73
CA PRO A 29 -10.79 68.45 -18.94
C PRO A 29 -11.60 67.17 -19.19
N TRP A 30 -10.89 66.05 -19.40
CA TRP A 30 -11.49 64.73 -19.58
C TRP A 30 -12.29 64.34 -18.32
N PRO A 31 -13.51 63.78 -18.44
CA PRO A 31 -14.23 63.25 -17.30
C PRO A 31 -13.51 62.00 -16.78
N SER A 32 -12.93 62.10 -15.59
CA SER A 32 -12.38 60.97 -14.83
C SER A 32 -13.54 60.08 -14.36
N GLY A 33 -13.93 59.14 -15.21
CA GLY A 33 -14.92 58.12 -14.88
C GLY A 33 -14.42 57.23 -13.75
N ALA A 34 -14.80 57.56 -12.51
CA ALA A 34 -14.69 56.64 -11.38
C ALA A 34 -15.52 55.39 -11.70
N LEU A 35 -14.90 54.22 -11.70
CA LEU A 35 -15.63 52.96 -11.76
C LEU A 35 -16.64 52.95 -10.59
N PRO A 36 -17.92 52.64 -10.82
CA PRO A 36 -18.91 52.64 -9.75
C PRO A 36 -18.48 51.65 -8.67
N ALA A 37 -18.46 52.07 -7.40
CA ALA A 37 -17.99 51.30 -6.25
C ALA A 37 -18.52 49.84 -6.22
N ALA A 38 -19.73 49.62 -6.74
CA ALA A 38 -20.34 48.30 -6.92
C ALA A 38 -19.49 47.29 -7.74
N LYS A 39 -18.68 47.74 -8.73
CA LYS A 39 -17.81 46.84 -9.51
C LYS A 39 -16.60 46.36 -8.71
N ALA A 40 -16.09 47.16 -7.79
CA ALA A 40 -14.95 46.79 -6.94
C ALA A 40 -15.35 45.72 -5.90
N GLU A 41 -16.55 45.84 -5.33
CA GLU A 41 -17.09 44.85 -4.37
C GLU A 41 -17.33 43.49 -5.03
N LEU A 42 -17.85 43.46 -6.26
CA LEU A 42 -18.04 42.21 -7.02
C LEU A 42 -16.71 41.52 -7.35
N VAL A 43 -15.67 42.28 -7.69
CA VAL A 43 -14.33 41.74 -7.94
C VAL A 43 -13.71 41.17 -6.66
N ALA A 44 -13.87 41.85 -5.53
CA ALA A 44 -13.38 41.36 -4.24
C ALA A 44 -14.04 40.03 -3.84
N ILE A 45 -15.36 39.91 -4.02
CA ILE A 45 -16.11 38.66 -3.77
C ILE A 45 -15.61 37.54 -4.69
N ALA A 46 -15.42 37.81 -5.98
CA ALA A 46 -14.91 36.81 -6.94
C ALA A 46 -13.51 36.30 -6.56
N VAL A 47 -12.61 37.20 -6.13
CA VAL A 47 -11.26 36.83 -5.65
C VAL A 47 -11.35 35.96 -4.40
N ILE A 48 -12.20 36.29 -3.43
CA ILE A 48 -12.40 35.49 -2.22
C ILE A 48 -12.91 34.09 -2.58
N VAL A 49 -13.89 33.98 -3.48
CA VAL A 49 -14.42 32.68 -3.95
C VAL A 49 -13.32 31.84 -4.60
N ILE A 50 -12.48 32.44 -5.46
CA ILE A 50 -11.36 31.73 -6.09
C ILE A 50 -10.36 31.25 -5.03
N VAL A 51 -10.00 32.07 -4.05
CA VAL A 51 -9.09 31.69 -2.97
C VAL A 51 -9.68 30.55 -2.14
N VAL A 52 -10.97 30.58 -1.83
CA VAL A 52 -11.66 29.49 -1.11
C VAL A 52 -11.63 28.19 -1.92
N ILE A 53 -11.93 28.25 -3.22
CA ILE A 53 -11.86 27.07 -4.11
C ILE A 53 -10.44 26.50 -4.14
N LEU A 54 -9.43 27.36 -4.32
CA LEU A 54 -8.02 26.93 -4.33
C LEU A 54 -7.61 26.31 -2.99
N ALA A 55 -8.02 26.88 -1.86
CA ALA A 55 -7.75 26.32 -0.54
C ALA A 55 -8.39 24.93 -0.38
N ILE A 56 -9.64 24.74 -0.82
CA ILE A 56 -10.31 23.44 -0.80
C ILE A 56 -9.55 22.42 -1.67
N VAL A 57 -9.13 22.81 -2.88
CA VAL A 57 -8.34 21.94 -3.78
C VAL A 57 -7.03 21.53 -3.12
N VAL A 58 -6.30 22.46 -2.48
CA VAL A 58 -5.06 22.15 -1.75
C VAL A 58 -5.32 21.14 -0.63
N VAL A 59 -6.38 21.31 0.16
CA VAL A 59 -6.76 20.37 1.23
C VAL A 59 -7.05 18.98 0.66
N LEU A 60 -7.81 18.89 -0.43
CA LEU A 60 -8.13 17.61 -1.09
C LEU A 60 -6.87 16.90 -1.60
N VAL A 61 -5.93 17.65 -2.20
CA VAL A 61 -4.66 17.08 -2.68
C VAL A 61 -3.82 16.54 -1.51
N VAL A 62 -3.68 17.30 -0.42
CA VAL A 62 -2.94 16.84 0.77
C VAL A 62 -3.58 15.59 1.38
N LEU A 63 -4.91 15.55 1.43
CA LEU A 63 -5.66 14.40 1.91
C LEU A 63 -5.48 13.17 1.01
N ALA A 64 -5.47 13.33 -0.31
CA ALA A 64 -5.21 12.24 -1.25
C ALA A 64 -3.78 11.68 -1.10
N LEU A 65 -2.77 12.55 -1.03
CA LEU A 65 -1.36 12.15 -0.88
C LEU A 65 -1.11 11.45 0.46
N SER A 66 -1.67 11.97 1.56
CA SER A 66 -1.54 11.33 2.87
C SER A 66 -2.21 9.97 2.91
N THR A 67 -3.40 9.84 2.33
CA THR A 67 -4.15 8.59 2.23
C THR A 67 -3.43 7.54 1.39
N TYR A 68 -2.89 7.94 0.23
CA TYR A 68 -2.07 7.06 -0.62
C TYR A 68 -0.88 6.49 0.16
N ASN A 69 -0.09 7.34 0.82
CA ASN A 69 1.04 6.90 1.64
C ASN A 69 0.61 6.00 2.79
N ALA A 70 -0.54 6.28 3.39
CA ALA A 70 -1.11 5.49 4.47
C ALA A 70 -1.52 4.08 4.02
N LEU A 71 -2.01 3.92 2.78
CA LEU A 71 -2.31 2.64 2.15
C LEU A 71 -1.04 1.88 1.76
N VAL A 72 -0.03 2.56 1.19
CA VAL A 72 1.27 1.95 0.87
C VAL A 72 1.94 1.38 2.12
N ARG A 73 1.94 2.12 3.24
CA ARG A 73 2.49 1.64 4.51
C ARG A 73 1.74 0.41 5.02
N ALA A 74 0.41 0.40 4.94
CA ALA A 74 -0.39 -0.76 5.35
C ALA A 74 -0.13 -1.98 4.45
N ARG A 75 0.03 -1.77 3.13
CA ARG A 75 0.42 -2.82 2.18
C ARG A 75 1.77 -3.43 2.52
N ASN A 76 2.76 -2.59 2.78
CA ASN A 76 4.09 -3.05 3.18
C ASN A 76 4.06 -3.76 4.53
N GLY A 77 3.15 -3.35 5.43
CA GLY A 77 2.92 -3.99 6.73
C GLY A 77 2.56 -5.47 6.58
N TYR A 78 1.53 -5.80 5.79
CA TYR A 78 1.17 -7.21 5.62
C TYR A 78 2.22 -8.00 4.84
N LYS A 79 2.92 -7.38 3.87
CA LYS A 79 4.02 -8.05 3.14
C LYS A 79 5.18 -8.39 4.07
N ASN A 80 5.53 -7.48 4.97
CA ASN A 80 6.54 -7.71 5.99
C ASN A 80 6.12 -8.80 6.99
N ALA A 81 4.86 -8.80 7.41
CA ALA A 81 4.33 -9.87 8.26
C ALA A 81 4.38 -11.24 7.55
N PHE A 82 4.08 -11.29 6.25
CA PHE A 82 4.23 -12.52 5.45
C PHE A 82 5.69 -12.99 5.37
N ALA A 83 6.66 -12.09 5.23
CA ALA A 83 8.08 -12.45 5.21
C ALA A 83 8.50 -13.20 6.49
N GLN A 84 7.88 -12.89 7.64
CA GLN A 84 8.13 -13.62 8.88
C GLN A 84 7.57 -15.05 8.84
N ILE A 85 6.43 -15.26 8.18
CA ILE A 85 5.89 -16.61 7.91
C ILE A 85 6.86 -17.36 7.00
N ASP A 86 7.28 -16.74 5.89
CA ASP A 86 8.15 -17.36 4.89
C ASP A 86 9.44 -17.91 5.52
N VAL A 87 10.09 -17.15 6.40
CA VAL A 87 11.28 -17.62 7.13
C VAL A 87 11.00 -18.89 7.94
N GLN A 88 9.89 -18.96 8.67
CA GLN A 88 9.56 -20.14 9.48
C GLN A 88 9.18 -21.34 8.60
N LEU A 89 8.45 -21.10 7.50
CA LEU A 89 8.11 -22.15 6.53
C LEU A 89 9.35 -22.72 5.86
N THR A 90 10.29 -21.86 5.46
CA THR A 90 11.59 -22.27 4.92
C THR A 90 12.29 -23.24 5.85
N ARG A 91 12.43 -22.86 7.14
CA ARG A 91 13.08 -23.70 8.13
C ARG A 91 12.36 -25.03 8.30
N ARG A 92 11.02 -25.02 8.38
CA ARG A 92 10.20 -26.24 8.47
C ARG A 92 10.45 -27.18 7.29
N HIS A 93 10.48 -26.62 6.07
CA HIS A 93 10.70 -27.37 4.83
C HIS A 93 12.12 -27.95 4.71
N ASP A 94 13.12 -27.27 5.27
CA ASP A 94 14.52 -27.68 5.23
C ASP A 94 14.85 -28.78 6.25
N LEU A 95 14.08 -28.89 7.33
CA LEU A 95 14.23 -29.95 8.33
C LEU A 95 13.68 -31.31 7.85
N ILE A 96 12.68 -31.30 6.97
CA ILE A 96 11.96 -32.52 6.54
C ILE A 96 12.85 -33.56 5.85
N PRO A 97 13.76 -33.21 4.93
CA PRO A 97 14.66 -34.20 4.33
C PRO A 97 15.48 -34.94 5.37
N ASN A 98 16.05 -34.22 6.35
CA ASN A 98 16.83 -34.83 7.44
C ASN A 98 15.96 -35.73 8.34
N LEU A 99 14.71 -35.33 8.60
CA LEU A 99 13.73 -36.15 9.32
C LEU A 99 13.46 -37.46 8.58
N VAL A 100 13.22 -37.38 7.28
CA VAL A 100 12.94 -38.54 6.42
C VAL A 100 14.15 -39.46 6.32
N GLU A 101 15.36 -38.94 6.15
CA GLU A 101 16.59 -39.76 6.16
C GLU A 101 16.79 -40.49 7.49
N THR A 102 16.52 -39.82 8.62
CA THR A 102 16.58 -40.46 9.95
C THR A 102 15.53 -41.57 10.07
N ALA A 103 14.31 -41.35 9.60
CA ALA A 103 13.24 -42.36 9.63
C ALA A 103 13.55 -43.56 8.71
N LYS A 104 14.12 -43.32 7.51
CA LYS A 104 14.47 -44.36 6.53
C LYS A 104 15.36 -45.45 7.12
N ALA A 105 16.27 -45.09 8.03
CA ALA A 105 17.19 -46.05 8.66
C ALA A 105 16.48 -47.14 9.50
N TYR A 106 15.25 -46.88 9.96
CA TYR A 106 14.48 -47.76 10.82
C TYR A 106 13.20 -48.29 10.17
N MET A 107 12.66 -47.57 9.18
CA MET A 107 11.34 -47.82 8.58
C MET A 107 11.46 -48.21 7.10
N ALA A 108 12.35 -49.14 6.78
CA ALA A 108 12.67 -49.50 5.39
C ALA A 108 11.47 -50.02 4.57
N HIS A 109 10.45 -50.57 5.24
CA HIS A 109 9.21 -51.08 4.63
C HIS A 109 8.14 -49.99 4.42
N GLU A 110 8.33 -48.80 4.99
CA GLU A 110 7.35 -47.70 4.99
C GLU A 110 7.63 -46.64 3.92
N ARG A 111 8.17 -47.08 2.77
CA ARG A 111 8.60 -46.19 1.68
C ARG A 111 7.49 -45.27 1.20
N GLY A 112 6.27 -45.80 1.03
CA GLY A 112 5.12 -45.01 0.57
C GLY A 112 4.80 -43.85 1.52
N THR A 113 4.92 -44.06 2.84
CA THR A 113 4.71 -43.01 3.85
C THR A 113 5.79 -41.93 3.75
N LEU A 114 7.05 -42.32 3.63
CA LEU A 114 8.18 -41.40 3.53
C LEU A 114 8.18 -40.61 2.21
N GLU A 115 7.81 -41.25 1.10
CA GLU A 115 7.61 -40.61 -0.20
C GLU A 115 6.48 -39.58 -0.16
N ALA A 116 5.35 -39.92 0.48
CA ALA A 116 4.23 -38.99 0.65
C ALA A 116 4.63 -37.73 1.43
N VAL A 117 5.50 -37.84 2.45
CA VAL A 117 6.04 -36.69 3.19
C VAL A 117 6.90 -35.81 2.28
N ILE A 118 7.80 -36.40 1.49
CA ILE A 118 8.66 -35.65 0.56
C ILE A 118 7.82 -34.96 -0.53
N GLN A 119 6.81 -35.64 -1.08
CA GLN A 119 5.91 -35.07 -2.08
C GLN A 119 5.10 -33.89 -1.52
N ALA A 120 4.57 -34.05 -0.30
CA ALA A 120 3.86 -32.98 0.37
C ALA A 120 4.78 -31.77 0.64
N ARG A 121 6.02 -32.01 1.07
CA ARG A 121 7.05 -30.97 1.25
C ARG A 121 7.36 -30.24 -0.06
N ASN A 122 7.53 -30.94 -1.16
CA ASN A 122 7.81 -30.31 -2.45
C ASN A 122 6.65 -29.42 -2.92
N SER A 123 5.41 -29.90 -2.75
CA SER A 123 4.21 -29.12 -3.07
C SER A 123 4.11 -27.86 -2.21
N ALA A 124 4.41 -27.99 -0.92
CA ALA A 124 4.45 -26.87 0.03
C ALA A 124 5.52 -25.82 -0.30
N VAL A 125 6.73 -26.25 -0.68
CA VAL A 125 7.82 -25.35 -1.11
C VAL A 125 7.42 -24.56 -2.36
N THR A 126 6.80 -25.21 -3.34
CA THR A 126 6.33 -24.54 -4.57
C THR A 126 5.25 -23.51 -4.25
N ALA A 127 4.24 -23.87 -3.46
CA ALA A 127 3.17 -22.96 -3.07
C ALA A 127 3.69 -21.77 -2.24
N ARG A 128 4.62 -22.02 -1.30
CA ARG A 128 5.32 -20.99 -0.53
C ARG A 128 6.06 -20.01 -1.45
N SER A 129 6.76 -20.51 -2.47
CA SER A 129 7.45 -19.64 -3.44
C SER A 129 6.48 -18.73 -4.21
N ALA A 130 5.32 -19.26 -4.62
CA ALA A 130 4.29 -18.47 -5.29
C ALA A 130 3.69 -17.40 -4.35
N ALA A 131 3.42 -17.78 -3.11
CA ALA A 131 2.93 -16.90 -2.06
C ALA A 131 3.93 -15.79 -1.68
N ALA A 132 5.23 -16.10 -1.64
CA ALA A 132 6.29 -15.13 -1.39
C ALA A 132 6.44 -14.11 -2.53
N ALA A 133 6.21 -14.52 -3.78
CA ALA A 133 6.23 -13.62 -4.92
C ALA A 133 5.08 -12.60 -4.87
N ASN A 134 3.87 -13.04 -4.48
CA ASN A 134 2.70 -12.17 -4.36
C ASN A 134 1.93 -12.42 -3.05
N PRO A 135 2.41 -11.90 -1.91
CA PRO A 135 1.70 -12.04 -0.64
C PRO A 135 0.33 -11.36 -0.71
N GLY A 136 -0.71 -12.04 -0.23
CA GLY A 136 -2.09 -11.57 -0.28
C GLY A 136 -2.82 -11.85 -1.59
N ASP A 137 -2.21 -12.50 -2.58
CA ASP A 137 -2.95 -13.03 -3.73
C ASP A 137 -3.85 -14.21 -3.28
N PRO A 138 -5.17 -14.19 -3.56
CA PRO A 138 -6.09 -15.23 -3.11
C PRO A 138 -5.72 -16.65 -3.57
N SER A 139 -5.25 -16.80 -4.80
CA SER A 139 -4.87 -18.11 -5.34
C SER A 139 -3.60 -18.61 -4.67
N ALA A 140 -2.59 -17.76 -4.52
CA ALA A 140 -1.33 -18.13 -3.89
C ALA A 140 -1.51 -18.45 -2.40
N MET A 141 -2.30 -17.66 -1.66
CA MET A 141 -2.59 -17.94 -0.24
C MET A 141 -3.40 -19.23 -0.07
N GLY A 142 -4.37 -19.50 -0.95
CA GLY A 142 -5.14 -20.74 -0.94
C GLY A 142 -4.28 -21.97 -1.22
N GLN A 143 -3.40 -21.91 -2.23
CA GLN A 143 -2.46 -23.00 -2.53
C GLN A 143 -1.47 -23.23 -1.39
N LEU A 144 -0.98 -22.16 -0.76
CA LEU A 144 -0.10 -22.27 0.41
C LEU A 144 -0.83 -22.97 1.56
N SER A 145 -2.03 -22.53 1.91
CA SER A 145 -2.83 -23.16 2.97
C SER A 145 -3.08 -24.66 2.70
N ALA A 146 -3.49 -25.01 1.48
CA ALA A 146 -3.79 -26.39 1.11
C ALA A 146 -2.55 -27.30 1.18
N SER A 147 -1.42 -26.85 0.62
CA SER A 147 -0.17 -27.62 0.61
C SER A 147 0.47 -27.75 1.99
N GLU A 148 0.42 -26.70 2.81
CA GLU A 148 0.88 -26.72 4.19
C GLU A 148 0.02 -27.67 5.05
N GLY A 149 -1.30 -27.67 4.84
CA GLY A 149 -2.21 -28.63 5.48
C GLY A 149 -1.92 -30.07 5.08
N ALA A 150 -1.68 -30.33 3.79
CA ALA A 150 -1.31 -31.66 3.30
C ALA A 150 0.02 -32.14 3.91
N LEU A 151 1.01 -31.24 4.04
CA LEU A 151 2.27 -31.52 4.69
C LEU A 151 2.10 -31.83 6.18
N THR A 152 1.33 -31.01 6.90
CA THR A 152 1.01 -31.27 8.32
C THR A 152 0.32 -32.63 8.49
N GLY A 153 -0.62 -32.99 7.60
CA GLY A 153 -1.26 -34.31 7.61
C GLY A 153 -0.29 -35.46 7.33
N ALA A 154 0.66 -35.29 6.39
CA ALA A 154 1.68 -36.29 6.10
C ALA A 154 2.64 -36.49 7.28
N LEU A 155 3.10 -35.41 7.91
CA LEU A 155 3.92 -35.46 9.12
C LEU A 155 3.18 -36.11 10.30
N GLY A 156 1.88 -35.82 10.45
CA GLY A 156 1.04 -36.48 11.46
C GLY A 156 1.00 -38.00 11.30
N ARG A 157 0.84 -38.49 10.06
CA ARG A 157 0.91 -39.94 9.77
C ARG A 157 2.28 -40.53 10.05
N LEU A 158 3.36 -39.85 9.69
CA LEU A 158 4.73 -40.28 9.99
C LEU A 158 4.96 -40.40 11.50
N PHE A 159 4.53 -39.42 12.29
CA PHE A 159 4.68 -39.45 13.74
C PHE A 159 3.81 -40.51 14.42
N ALA A 160 2.61 -40.77 13.92
CA ALA A 160 1.78 -41.88 14.40
C ALA A 160 2.47 -43.23 14.14
N LEU A 161 3.03 -43.41 12.95
CA LEU A 161 3.74 -44.63 12.56
C LEU A 161 5.04 -44.82 13.36
N ARG A 162 5.76 -43.73 13.70
CA ARG A 162 6.94 -43.79 14.58
C ARG A 162 6.66 -44.50 15.92
N GLU A 163 5.43 -44.46 16.43
CA GLU A 163 5.07 -45.12 17.69
C GLU A 163 5.19 -46.65 17.62
N SER A 164 5.13 -47.25 16.43
CA SER A 164 5.41 -48.69 16.24
C SER A 164 6.90 -49.02 16.10
N TYR A 165 7.79 -48.02 16.15
CA TYR A 165 9.26 -48.19 16.02
C TYR A 165 9.97 -47.61 17.25
N PRO A 166 10.09 -48.36 18.36
CA PRO A 166 10.68 -47.87 19.62
C PRO A 166 12.11 -47.32 19.46
N ASP A 167 12.94 -47.97 18.65
CA ASP A 167 14.32 -47.53 18.42
C ASP A 167 14.39 -46.18 17.68
N LEU A 168 13.50 -45.95 16.71
CA LEU A 168 13.39 -44.67 16.03
C LEU A 168 12.84 -43.59 16.97
N LYS A 169 11.85 -43.94 17.80
CA LYS A 169 11.28 -43.04 18.80
C LYS A 169 12.33 -42.59 19.82
N ALA A 170 13.22 -43.50 20.22
CA ALA A 170 14.33 -43.22 21.14
C ALA A 170 15.55 -42.58 20.46
N ASN A 171 15.56 -42.46 19.13
CA ASN A 171 16.68 -41.86 18.41
C ASN A 171 16.77 -40.36 18.71
N GLN A 172 17.93 -39.92 19.22
CA GLN A 172 18.16 -38.54 19.65
C GLN A 172 17.98 -37.51 18.51
N ASN A 173 18.40 -37.83 17.29
CA ASN A 173 18.25 -36.94 16.13
C ASN A 173 16.78 -36.82 15.74
N MET A 174 16.03 -37.93 15.76
CA MET A 174 14.58 -37.93 15.50
C MET A 174 13.84 -37.08 16.53
N MET A 175 14.19 -37.18 17.81
CA MET A 175 13.60 -36.35 18.87
C MET A 175 13.87 -34.85 18.64
N GLN A 176 15.13 -34.48 18.37
CA GLN A 176 15.52 -33.08 18.13
C GLN A 176 14.79 -32.49 16.90
N LEU A 177 14.77 -33.21 15.78
CA LEU A 177 14.09 -32.75 14.56
C LEU A 177 12.58 -32.62 14.77
N SER A 178 11.96 -33.55 15.51
CA SER A 178 10.53 -33.48 15.83
C SER A 178 10.20 -32.26 16.71
N GLU A 179 11.06 -31.97 17.69
CA GLU A 179 10.92 -30.80 18.55
C GLU A 179 11.09 -29.49 17.78
N GLU A 180 12.10 -29.40 16.90
CA GLU A 180 12.31 -28.24 16.04
C GLU A 180 11.13 -28.02 15.07
N LEU A 181 10.59 -29.07 14.48
CA LEU A 181 9.39 -29.00 13.63
C LEU A 181 8.17 -28.50 14.42
N THR A 182 7.98 -29.00 15.64
CA THR A 182 6.87 -28.56 16.51
C THR A 182 7.03 -27.09 16.91
N SER A 183 8.25 -26.68 17.27
CA SER A 183 8.58 -25.29 17.63
C SER A 183 8.39 -24.34 16.45
N THR A 184 8.80 -24.74 15.24
CA THR A 184 8.60 -23.95 14.02
C THR A 184 7.11 -23.85 13.66
N GLU A 185 6.33 -24.91 13.78
CA GLU A 185 4.87 -24.85 13.54
C GLU A 185 4.17 -23.88 14.49
N ASN A 186 4.53 -23.89 15.78
CA ASN A 186 4.00 -22.92 16.74
C ASN A 186 4.33 -21.47 16.33
N ARG A 187 5.56 -21.21 15.87
CA ARG A 187 5.97 -19.89 15.37
C ARG A 187 5.23 -19.50 14.09
N VAL A 188 4.99 -20.45 13.18
CA VAL A 188 4.16 -20.24 11.97
C VAL A 188 2.75 -19.83 12.37
N ALA A 189 2.14 -20.48 13.37
CA ALA A 189 0.81 -20.14 13.84
C ALA A 189 0.72 -18.68 14.36
N PHE A 190 1.69 -18.26 15.19
CA PHE A 190 1.75 -16.88 15.68
C PHE A 190 2.02 -15.87 14.54
N ALA A 191 2.93 -16.19 13.62
CA ALA A 191 3.24 -15.32 12.48
C ALA A 191 2.03 -15.19 11.53
N ARG A 192 1.24 -16.26 11.35
CA ARG A 192 -0.01 -16.26 10.59
C ARG A 192 -1.03 -15.31 11.20
N GLN A 193 -1.20 -15.31 12.52
CA GLN A 193 -2.09 -14.37 13.20
C GLN A 193 -1.67 -12.92 12.92
N ALA A 194 -0.39 -12.59 13.13
CA ALA A 194 0.13 -11.24 12.88
C ALA A 194 -0.04 -10.80 11.42
N TYR A 195 0.14 -11.71 10.46
CA TYR A 195 -0.14 -11.46 9.05
C TYR A 195 -1.62 -11.19 8.78
N ASN A 196 -2.52 -12.01 9.31
CA ASN A 196 -3.95 -11.85 9.13
C ASN A 196 -4.46 -10.55 9.75
N ASP A 197 -3.93 -10.14 10.91
CA ASP A 197 -4.23 -8.86 11.54
C ASP A 197 -3.76 -7.67 10.68
N ALA A 198 -2.57 -7.78 10.07
CA ALA A 198 -2.06 -6.77 9.15
C ALA A 198 -2.87 -6.70 7.84
N VAL A 199 -3.32 -7.85 7.32
CA VAL A 199 -4.22 -7.94 6.16
C VAL A 199 -5.57 -7.28 6.48
N MET A 200 -6.17 -7.59 7.64
CA MET A 200 -7.41 -6.94 8.08
C MET A 200 -7.24 -5.43 8.21
N THR A 201 -6.16 -4.97 8.83
CA THR A 201 -5.85 -3.54 8.97
C THR A 201 -5.75 -2.86 7.60
N TYR A 202 -5.06 -3.49 6.64
CA TYR A 202 -4.96 -2.99 5.27
C TYR A 202 -6.32 -2.97 4.55
N ASN A 203 -7.10 -4.05 4.64
CA ASN A 203 -8.40 -4.16 4.00
C ASN A 203 -9.40 -3.13 4.55
N ASN A 204 -9.51 -3.00 5.87
CA ASN A 204 -10.33 -1.98 6.51
C ASN A 204 -9.92 -0.57 6.07
N LYS A 205 -8.62 -0.29 6.06
CA LYS A 205 -8.10 1.01 5.64
C LYS A 205 -8.38 1.30 4.16
N ARG A 206 -8.38 0.27 3.30
CA ARG A 206 -8.75 0.41 1.88
C ARG A 206 -10.23 0.76 1.73
N GLU A 207 -11.10 0.22 2.58
CA GLU A 207 -12.56 0.32 2.43
C GLU A 207 -13.17 1.58 3.07
N VAL A 208 -12.49 2.17 4.05
CA VAL A 208 -12.97 3.35 4.76
C VAL A 208 -12.76 4.64 3.94
N PHE A 209 -13.75 5.54 3.91
CA PHE A 209 -13.63 6.87 3.31
C PHE A 209 -12.63 7.74 4.11
N PRO A 210 -11.72 8.50 3.47
CA PRO A 210 -11.63 8.80 2.03
C PRO A 210 -10.79 7.80 1.21
N ALA A 211 -10.20 6.78 1.84
CA ALA A 211 -9.27 5.86 1.21
C ALA A 211 -9.89 4.95 0.15
N SER A 212 -11.17 4.63 0.23
CA SER A 212 -11.88 3.83 -0.80
C SER A 212 -11.84 4.47 -2.20
N LEU A 213 -11.89 5.80 -2.30
CA LEU A 213 -11.79 6.52 -3.57
C LEU A 213 -10.37 6.45 -4.17
N VAL A 214 -9.36 6.62 -3.32
CA VAL A 214 -7.94 6.52 -3.70
C VAL A 214 -7.58 5.06 -4.03
N ALA A 215 -8.15 4.10 -3.30
CA ALA A 215 -7.84 2.69 -3.49
C ALA A 215 -8.24 2.19 -4.87
N GLY A 216 -9.47 2.50 -5.32
CA GLY A 216 -9.96 2.07 -6.63
C GLY A 216 -9.20 2.70 -7.80
N THR A 217 -8.82 3.97 -7.68
CA THR A 217 -8.11 4.72 -8.74
C THR A 217 -6.63 4.33 -8.88
N PHE A 218 -5.96 3.97 -7.78
CA PHE A 218 -4.53 3.64 -7.75
C PHE A 218 -4.23 2.14 -7.62
N GLY A 219 -5.21 1.26 -7.83
CA GLY A 219 -5.00 -0.19 -7.88
C GLY A 219 -4.64 -0.83 -6.52
N PHE A 220 -5.22 -0.33 -5.42
CA PHE A 220 -5.16 -1.03 -4.15
C PHE A 220 -6.25 -2.10 -4.09
N THR A 221 -5.85 -3.35 -4.30
CA THR A 221 -6.75 -4.52 -4.26
C THR A 221 -6.85 -5.12 -2.86
N ALA A 222 -7.83 -5.99 -2.65
CA ALA A 222 -7.95 -6.83 -1.47
C ALA A 222 -6.75 -7.76 -1.30
N ALA A 223 -6.22 -7.83 -0.07
CA ALA A 223 -5.27 -8.87 0.31
C ALA A 223 -6.04 -10.02 0.96
N ALA A 224 -5.77 -11.24 0.50
CA ALA A 224 -6.31 -12.46 1.09
C ALA A 224 -5.55 -12.80 2.39
N PRO A 225 -6.25 -13.23 3.45
CA PRO A 225 -5.61 -13.82 4.63
C PRO A 225 -5.04 -15.20 4.31
N LEU A 226 -4.17 -15.69 5.19
CA LEU A 226 -3.72 -17.08 5.18
C LEU A 226 -4.60 -17.84 6.16
N ASP A 227 -5.47 -18.71 5.66
CA ASP A 227 -6.40 -19.46 6.49
C ASP A 227 -5.67 -20.38 7.49
N VAL A 228 -6.30 -20.55 8.65
CA VAL A 228 -5.92 -21.56 9.64
C VAL A 228 -6.58 -22.85 9.16
N ALA A 229 -5.77 -23.84 8.76
CA ALA A 229 -6.24 -25.02 8.05
C ALA A 229 -7.53 -25.63 8.64
N GLY A 230 -8.52 -25.79 7.76
CA GLY A 230 -9.75 -26.53 7.99
C GLY A 230 -10.82 -26.17 6.96
N PRO A 231 -10.88 -26.82 5.78
CA PRO A 231 -12.09 -26.81 4.95
C PRO A 231 -13.32 -27.39 5.70
N GLU A 232 -13.14 -27.99 6.88
CA GLU A 232 -14.20 -28.53 7.74
C GLU A 232 -14.73 -27.56 8.81
N VAL A 233 -14.12 -26.39 9.06
CA VAL A 233 -14.48 -25.55 10.23
C VAL A 233 -15.55 -24.48 9.91
N ARG A 234 -16.32 -24.63 8.83
CA ARG A 234 -17.44 -23.71 8.53
C ARG A 234 -18.79 -24.38 8.23
N GLU A 235 -18.93 -25.69 8.43
CA GLU A 235 -20.26 -26.26 8.64
C GLU A 235 -20.44 -26.50 10.14
N ALA A 236 -21.16 -25.60 10.80
CA ALA A 236 -21.68 -25.86 12.14
C ALA A 236 -22.49 -27.18 12.09
N PRO A 237 -22.35 -28.10 13.06
CA PRO A 237 -23.15 -29.32 13.09
C PRO A 237 -24.63 -28.94 13.03
N ARG A 238 -25.33 -29.37 11.97
CA ARG A 238 -26.78 -29.24 11.90
C ARG A 238 -27.34 -30.25 12.90
N VAL A 239 -27.73 -29.76 14.06
CA VAL A 239 -28.52 -30.55 15.02
C VAL A 239 -29.94 -30.57 14.48
N GLU A 240 -30.33 -31.67 13.85
CA GLU A 240 -31.73 -32.00 13.63
C GLU A 240 -32.26 -32.62 14.93
N PHE A 241 -33.36 -32.07 15.45
CA PHE A 241 -34.13 -32.63 16.58
C PHE A 241 -35.19 -33.58 16.06
#